data_AF-A0A7T0BWA9-F1
#
_entry.id   AF-A0A7T0BWA9-F1
#
_cell.length_a   1.000
_cell.length_b   1.000
_cell.length_c   1.000
_cell.angle_alpha   90.00
_cell.angle_beta   90.00
_cell.angle_gamma   90.00
#
_symmetry.space_group_name_H-M   'P 1'
#
loop_
_entity.id
_entity.type
_entity.pdbx_description
1 polymer ?
#
loop_
_entity_poly.entity_id
_entity_poly.type
_entity_poly.pdbx_seq_one_letter_code
_entity_poly.pdbx_strand_id
1 'polypeptide(L)'
;MFLKISQKLASVLIFLILPYQSAWALDWNDPEWGKRGCPLGLEGVWKAETTSSLEEKELEFRKDGTLLIVRSGRDLKLKFKGDLIAGNRRFIDLDIISGTKEPYPAIMKIRPHLGPENGPQGSSPEERCRIKLFRYENQKRARQNREHSWDIFYFFK
;
A
#
# COMPACT_ATOMS: atom_id res chain seq x y z
N MET A 1 65.75 4.07 -18.88
CA MET A 1 65.57 3.67 -17.47
C MET A 1 64.17 4.12 -17.06
N PHE A 2 63.16 3.38 -17.51
CA PHE A 2 62.37 2.38 -16.77
C PHE A 2 61.47 2.94 -15.66
N LEU A 3 60.16 2.67 -15.85
CA LEU A 3 59.15 2.33 -14.84
C LEU A 3 58.69 3.50 -13.92
N LYS A 4 57.41 3.69 -13.60
CA LYS A 4 56.22 2.84 -13.73
C LYS A 4 54.99 3.71 -13.46
N ILE A 5 54.01 3.67 -14.36
CA ILE A 5 52.62 4.00 -14.05
C ILE A 5 52.14 2.94 -13.05
N SER A 6 51.66 3.35 -11.87
CA SER A 6 50.67 2.61 -11.05
C SER A 6 50.60 3.19 -9.64
N GLN A 7 49.67 4.13 -9.42
CA GLN A 7 49.01 4.22 -8.13
C GLN A 7 47.52 3.95 -8.34
N LYS A 8 47.27 2.64 -8.31
CA LYS A 8 46.06 1.93 -7.86
C LYS A 8 44.82 2.81 -7.68
N LEU A 9 43.83 2.53 -8.52
CA LEU A 9 42.42 2.75 -8.27
C LEU A 9 42.12 2.53 -6.78
N ALA A 10 41.99 3.62 -6.03
CA ALA A 10 41.32 3.59 -4.75
C ALA A 10 39.86 3.25 -5.07
N SER A 11 39.53 1.97 -4.91
CA SER A 11 38.18 1.45 -5.03
C SER A 11 37.31 2.26 -4.10
N VAL A 12 36.56 3.19 -4.68
CA VAL A 12 35.55 4.00 -4.01
C VAL A 12 34.44 3.03 -3.61
N LEU A 13 34.53 2.46 -2.41
CA LEU A 13 33.41 1.85 -1.71
C LEU A 13 32.47 3.00 -1.30
N ILE A 14 31.72 3.52 -2.26
CA ILE A 14 30.46 4.17 -1.95
C ILE A 14 29.52 3.04 -1.50
N PHE A 15 29.51 2.78 -0.19
CA PHE A 15 28.29 2.31 0.44
C PHE A 15 27.27 3.44 0.24
N LEU A 16 26.48 3.33 -0.82
CA LEU A 16 25.21 4.03 -0.93
C LEU A 16 24.37 3.51 0.25
N ILE A 17 24.55 4.12 1.42
CA ILE A 17 23.57 4.10 2.50
C ILE A 17 22.42 4.95 1.96
N LEU A 18 21.68 4.40 1.00
CA LEU A 18 20.33 4.87 0.77
C LEU A 18 19.61 4.53 2.08
N PRO A 19 19.11 5.53 2.84
CA PRO A 19 18.09 5.23 3.81
C PRO A 19 16.87 4.80 2.99
N TYR A 20 16.83 3.54 2.57
CA TYR A 20 15.57 2.88 2.32
C TYR A 20 14.87 2.99 3.66
N GLN A 21 14.00 4.01 3.78
CA GLN A 21 13.02 4.10 4.83
C GLN A 21 12.11 2.89 4.61
N SER A 22 12.56 1.74 5.13
CA SER A 22 11.85 0.49 5.07
C SER A 22 10.63 0.71 5.94
N ALA A 23 9.54 1.08 5.28
CA ALA A 23 8.25 1.18 5.91
C ALA A 23 7.97 -0.16 6.59
N TRP A 24 7.75 -0.14 7.91
CA TRP A 24 7.54 -1.38 8.66
C TRP A 24 6.14 -1.90 8.41
N ALA A 25 6.08 -3.21 8.31
CA ALA A 25 4.88 -3.92 7.95
C ALA A 25 4.18 -4.29 9.26
N LEU A 26 3.19 -3.50 9.67
CA LEU A 26 2.46 -3.69 10.94
C LEU A 26 1.31 -4.70 10.82
N ASP A 27 0.73 -5.00 11.98
CA ASP A 27 -0.59 -5.62 12.14
C ASP A 27 -1.62 -4.56 12.61
N TRP A 28 -2.91 -4.80 12.40
CA TRP A 28 -3.98 -3.81 12.62
C TRP A 28 -4.21 -3.45 14.09
N ASN A 29 -3.80 -4.33 15.00
CA ASN A 29 -3.87 -4.14 16.45
C ASN A 29 -2.53 -3.65 17.03
N ASP A 30 -1.55 -3.31 16.19
CA ASP A 30 -0.27 -2.80 16.66
C ASP A 30 -0.49 -1.52 17.49
N PRO A 31 0.06 -1.42 18.71
CA PRO A 31 -0.09 -0.24 19.54
C PRO A 31 0.38 1.05 18.87
N GLU A 32 1.38 1.01 18.01
CA GLU A 32 1.86 2.18 17.26
C GLU A 32 0.85 2.67 16.23
N TRP A 33 0.10 1.74 15.59
CA TRP A 33 -0.99 2.08 14.68
C TRP A 33 -2.06 2.90 15.40
N GLY A 34 -2.49 2.42 16.57
CA GLY A 34 -3.46 3.13 17.41
C GLY A 34 -2.92 4.45 17.96
N LYS A 35 -1.66 4.50 18.43
CA LYS A 35 -1.03 5.73 18.95
C LYS A 35 -0.94 6.84 17.89
N ARG A 36 -0.83 6.49 16.61
CA ARG A 36 -0.81 7.45 15.49
C ARG A 36 -2.22 7.91 15.07
N GLY A 37 -3.27 7.42 15.74
CA GLY A 37 -4.66 7.78 15.44
C GLY A 37 -5.20 7.10 14.18
N CYS A 38 -4.60 5.99 13.76
CA CYS A 38 -5.01 5.32 12.54
C CYS A 38 -6.33 4.54 12.69
N PRO A 39 -7.13 4.43 11.62
CA PRO A 39 -8.40 3.72 11.67
C PRO A 39 -8.20 2.22 11.95
N LEU A 40 -9.10 1.61 12.72
CA LEU A 40 -9.09 0.17 13.03
C LEU A 40 -9.51 -0.73 11.84
N GLY A 41 -9.75 -0.12 10.68
CA GLY A 41 -10.27 -0.78 9.50
C GLY A 41 -10.11 0.08 8.26
N LEU A 42 -10.72 -0.37 7.16
CA LEU A 42 -10.59 0.26 5.84
C LEU A 42 -11.64 1.31 5.53
N GLU A 43 -12.69 1.45 6.34
CA GLU A 43 -13.75 2.42 6.06
C GLU A 43 -13.18 3.84 5.89
N GLY A 44 -13.59 4.50 4.82
CA GLY A 44 -13.17 5.85 4.48
C GLY A 44 -12.37 5.92 3.18
N VAL A 45 -11.77 7.09 2.96
CA VAL A 45 -11.05 7.43 1.73
C VAL A 45 -9.55 7.16 1.92
N TRP A 46 -8.93 6.59 0.89
CA TRP A 46 -7.52 6.23 0.84
C TRP A 46 -6.92 6.72 -0.47
N LYS A 47 -5.89 7.55 -0.39
CA LYS A 47 -5.25 8.15 -1.56
C LYS A 47 -3.94 7.46 -1.88
N ALA A 48 -3.69 7.24 -3.16
CA ALA A 48 -2.47 6.59 -3.61
C ALA A 48 -1.24 7.42 -3.22
N GLU A 49 -0.19 6.77 -2.74
CA GLU A 49 1.11 7.42 -2.59
C GLU A 49 1.64 7.79 -3.98
N THR A 50 2.14 9.01 -4.15
CA THR A 50 2.50 9.66 -5.43
C THR A 50 3.53 8.90 -6.27
N THR A 51 4.12 7.84 -5.73
CA THR A 51 5.11 6.96 -6.37
C THR A 51 4.49 5.71 -7.00
N SER A 52 3.21 5.43 -6.78
CA SER A 52 2.55 4.30 -7.43
C SER A 52 2.31 4.62 -8.90
N SER A 53 2.71 3.73 -9.80
CA SER A 53 2.53 3.84 -11.26
C SER A 53 1.06 3.68 -11.69
N LEU A 54 0.12 4.06 -10.84
CA LEU A 54 -1.28 3.68 -10.94
C LEU A 54 -2.15 4.69 -11.67
N GLU A 55 -3.10 4.15 -12.43
CA GLU A 55 -4.29 4.87 -12.86
C GLU A 55 -5.20 5.23 -11.68
N GLU A 56 -5.19 4.43 -10.59
CA GLU A 56 -5.99 4.61 -9.37
C GLU A 56 -5.39 5.67 -8.45
N LYS A 57 -6.12 6.75 -8.23
CA LYS A 57 -5.72 7.87 -7.37
C LYS A 57 -6.30 7.78 -5.98
N GLU A 58 -7.49 7.20 -5.87
CA GLU A 58 -8.26 7.16 -4.63
C GLU A 58 -9.13 5.90 -4.57
N LEU A 59 -9.26 5.36 -3.36
CA LEU A 59 -10.15 4.27 -3.01
C LEU A 59 -11.05 4.73 -1.86
N GLU A 60 -12.35 4.47 -1.96
CA GLU A 60 -13.27 4.67 -0.84
C GLU A 60 -13.95 3.34 -0.49
N PHE A 61 -13.70 2.83 0.71
CA PHE A 61 -14.38 1.64 1.21
C PHE A 61 -15.56 2.04 2.07
N ARG A 62 -16.76 1.55 1.70
CA ARG A 62 -18.01 1.85 2.39
C ARG A 62 -18.58 0.63 3.09
N LYS A 63 -19.22 0.86 4.24
CA LYS A 63 -19.89 -0.19 5.03
C LYS A 63 -20.98 -0.96 4.27
N ASP A 64 -21.56 -0.38 3.23
CA ASP A 64 -22.59 -1.02 2.38
C ASP A 64 -22.02 -2.01 1.34
N GLY A 65 -20.74 -2.39 1.49
CA GLY A 65 -20.05 -3.30 0.57
C GLY A 65 -19.67 -2.66 -0.76
N THR A 66 -19.61 -1.32 -0.83
CA THR A 66 -19.20 -0.59 -2.03
C THR A 66 -17.72 -0.18 -1.95
N LEU A 67 -16.98 -0.45 -3.01
CA LEU A 67 -15.67 0.13 -3.26
C LEU A 67 -15.77 1.14 -4.42
N LEU A 68 -15.49 2.41 -4.14
CA LEU A 68 -15.28 3.41 -5.18
C LEU A 68 -13.79 3.49 -5.51
N ILE A 69 -13.47 3.50 -6.80
CA ILE A 69 -12.11 3.62 -7.31
C ILE A 69 -12.07 4.83 -8.25
N VAL A 70 -11.37 5.88 -7.85
CA VAL A 70 -11.16 7.07 -8.69
C VAL A 70 -9.90 6.85 -9.51
N ARG A 71 -10.03 6.97 -10.84
CA ARG A 71 -8.91 6.84 -11.78
C ARG A 71 -8.73 8.12 -12.60
N SER A 72 -7.57 8.27 -13.24
CA SER A 72 -7.35 9.32 -14.25
C SER A 72 -8.38 9.23 -15.38
N GLY A 73 -9.45 10.02 -15.27
CA GLY A 73 -10.49 10.16 -16.31
C GLY A 73 -11.77 9.35 -16.10
N ARG A 74 -11.91 8.56 -15.02
CA ARG A 74 -13.17 7.85 -14.70
C ARG A 74 -13.24 7.35 -13.26
N ASP A 75 -14.47 7.12 -12.81
CA ASP A 75 -14.76 6.49 -11.52
C ASP A 75 -15.36 5.10 -11.74
N LEU A 76 -14.87 4.11 -11.01
CA LEU A 76 -15.36 2.74 -11.04
C LEU A 76 -15.97 2.39 -9.69
N LYS A 77 -17.23 1.96 -9.70
CA LYS A 77 -17.96 1.50 -8.51
C LYS A 77 -18.09 -0.01 -8.54
N LEU A 78 -17.44 -0.68 -7.59
CA LEU A 78 -17.47 -2.14 -7.43
C LEU A 78 -18.20 -2.52 -6.15
N LYS A 79 -18.70 -3.76 -6.11
CA LYS A 79 -19.16 -4.39 -4.88
C LYS A 79 -18.10 -5.32 -4.34
N PHE A 80 -18.05 -5.51 -3.03
CA PHE A 80 -17.18 -6.48 -2.40
C PHE A 80 -17.91 -7.30 -1.32
N LYS A 81 -17.36 -8.46 -0.98
CA LYS A 81 -17.68 -9.22 0.22
C LYS A 81 -16.45 -9.28 1.13
N GLY A 82 -16.67 -9.21 2.43
CA GLY A 82 -15.62 -9.18 3.45
C GLY A 82 -15.88 -8.09 4.49
N ASP A 83 -15.19 -8.16 5.62
CA ASP A 83 -15.33 -7.14 6.67
C ASP A 83 -14.30 -6.05 6.49
N LEU A 84 -14.70 -4.79 6.74
CA LEU A 84 -13.76 -3.67 6.74
C LEU A 84 -12.97 -3.53 8.03
N ILE A 85 -13.29 -4.30 9.08
CA ILE A 85 -12.60 -4.28 10.37
C ILE A 85 -11.71 -5.51 10.45
N ALA A 86 -10.42 -5.32 10.73
CA ALA A 86 -9.47 -6.43 10.78
C ALA A 86 -9.71 -7.38 11.95
N GLY A 87 -10.09 -6.85 13.11
CA GLY A 87 -10.08 -7.59 14.38
C GLY A 87 -8.65 -8.05 14.69
N ASN A 88 -8.47 -9.34 14.97
CA ASN A 88 -7.15 -9.94 15.22
C ASN A 88 -6.45 -10.48 13.96
N ARG A 89 -6.97 -10.14 12.76
CA ARG A 89 -6.39 -10.63 11.50
C ARG A 89 -5.24 -9.73 11.05
N ARG A 90 -4.22 -10.35 10.46
CA ARG A 90 -3.10 -9.64 9.81
C ARG A 90 -3.49 -8.92 8.53
N PHE A 91 -4.46 -9.49 7.81
CA PHE A 91 -4.98 -8.95 6.56
C PHE A 91 -6.48 -8.76 6.67
N ILE A 92 -6.98 -7.72 6.01
CA ILE A 92 -8.37 -7.64 5.58
C ILE A 92 -8.41 -8.18 4.16
N ASP A 93 -9.17 -9.24 3.96
CA ASP A 93 -9.35 -9.88 2.66
C ASP A 93 -10.75 -9.53 2.12
N LEU A 94 -10.80 -8.99 0.90
CA LEU A 94 -12.04 -8.62 0.23
C LEU A 94 -12.17 -9.37 -1.10
N ASP A 95 -13.33 -10.02 -1.30
CA ASP A 95 -13.73 -10.59 -2.57
C ASP A 95 -14.41 -9.52 -3.41
N ILE A 96 -13.80 -9.11 -4.51
CA ILE A 96 -14.31 -8.08 -5.40
C ILE A 96 -15.28 -8.70 -6.42
N ILE A 97 -16.50 -8.17 -6.44
CA ILE A 97 -17.55 -8.53 -7.38
C ILE A 97 -17.55 -7.50 -8.50
N SER A 98 -16.83 -7.80 -9.58
CA SER A 98 -16.90 -6.99 -10.80
C SER A 98 -18.19 -7.35 -11.57
N GLY A 99 -19.21 -6.51 -11.44
CA GLY A 99 -20.40 -6.54 -12.31
C GLY A 99 -20.20 -5.76 -13.62
N THR A 100 -19.01 -5.22 -13.85
CA THR A 100 -18.67 -4.39 -15.00
C THR A 100 -17.99 -5.20 -16.10
N LYS A 101 -18.07 -4.72 -17.35
CA LYS A 101 -17.34 -5.31 -18.49
C LYS A 101 -15.83 -5.23 -18.35
N GLU A 102 -15.34 -4.36 -17.45
CA GLU A 102 -13.92 -4.22 -17.20
C GLU A 102 -13.43 -5.25 -16.18
N PRO A 103 -12.46 -6.09 -16.55
CA PRO A 103 -11.88 -7.04 -15.62
C PRO A 103 -11.16 -6.27 -14.51
N TYR A 104 -11.46 -6.66 -13.27
CA TYR A 104 -10.78 -6.17 -12.09
C TYR A 104 -10.32 -7.35 -11.23
N PRO A 105 -9.15 -7.29 -10.55
CA PRO A 105 -8.69 -8.36 -9.69
C PRO A 105 -9.77 -8.81 -8.70
N ALA A 106 -10.01 -10.12 -8.63
CA ALA A 106 -11.12 -10.69 -7.88
C ALA A 106 -10.89 -10.67 -6.36
N ILE A 107 -9.64 -10.58 -5.91
CA ILE A 107 -9.30 -10.58 -4.48
C ILE A 107 -8.39 -9.42 -4.15
N MET A 108 -8.70 -8.70 -3.08
CA MET A 108 -7.79 -7.77 -2.43
C MET A 108 -7.38 -8.28 -1.07
N LYS A 109 -6.09 -8.22 -0.74
CA LYS A 109 -5.59 -8.40 0.62
C LYS A 109 -4.95 -7.11 1.08
N ILE A 110 -5.38 -6.59 2.23
CA ILE A 110 -4.96 -5.28 2.71
C ILE A 110 -4.36 -5.41 4.10
N ARG A 111 -3.20 -4.80 4.31
CA ARG A 111 -2.52 -4.77 5.61
C ARG A 111 -2.06 -3.35 5.95
N PRO A 112 -1.89 -3.03 7.24
CA PRO A 112 -1.37 -1.74 7.64
C PRO A 112 0.12 -1.67 7.37
N HIS A 113 0.58 -0.44 7.20
CA HIS A 113 1.93 -0.07 6.86
C HIS A 113 2.23 1.29 7.48
N LEU A 114 3.36 1.44 8.17
CA LEU A 114 3.75 2.77 8.64
C LEU A 114 4.60 3.46 7.59
N GLY A 115 4.21 4.69 7.27
CA GLY A 115 5.12 5.62 6.61
C GLY A 115 6.31 5.97 7.51
N PRO A 116 7.33 6.64 6.92
CA PRO A 116 8.48 7.13 7.67
C PRO A 116 8.04 7.96 8.88
N GLU A 117 8.75 7.84 10.00
CA GLU A 117 8.47 8.65 11.21
C GLU A 117 8.53 10.16 10.92
N ASN A 118 9.44 10.55 10.03
CA ASN A 118 9.57 11.90 9.50
C ASN A 118 8.88 11.96 8.14
N GLY A 119 7.55 11.95 8.15
CA GLY A 119 6.78 12.37 6.98
C GLY A 119 7.20 13.78 6.53
N PRO A 120 6.91 14.22 5.29
CA PRO A 120 7.18 15.58 4.85
C PRO A 120 6.66 16.57 5.90
N GLN A 121 7.48 17.56 6.29
CA GLN A 121 7.06 18.60 7.23
C GLN A 121 5.76 19.24 6.73
N GLY A 122 4.68 19.10 7.52
CA GLY A 122 3.33 19.55 7.14
C GLY A 122 2.32 18.44 6.84
N SER A 123 2.73 17.16 6.82
CA SER A 123 1.80 16.03 6.67
C SER A 123 0.90 15.87 7.89
N SER A 124 -0.41 15.77 7.67
CA SER A 124 -1.38 15.55 8.74
C SER A 124 -1.11 14.20 9.45
N PRO A 125 -1.47 14.04 10.73
CA PRO A 125 -1.33 12.75 11.43
C PRO A 125 -2.00 11.58 10.67
N GLU A 126 -3.07 11.87 9.93
CA GLU A 126 -3.86 10.91 9.14
C GLU A 126 -3.08 10.43 7.89
N GLU A 127 -2.24 11.28 7.29
CA GLU A 127 -1.34 10.91 6.17
C GLU A 127 -0.22 9.92 6.58
N ARG A 128 -0.07 9.65 7.89
CA ARG A 128 0.88 8.64 8.41
C ARG A 128 0.31 7.22 8.36
N CYS A 129 -1.00 7.09 8.26
CA CYS A 129 -1.69 5.81 8.27
C CYS A 129 -1.72 5.26 6.85
N ARG A 130 -0.84 4.30 6.58
CA ARG A 130 -0.74 3.71 5.25
C ARG A 130 -1.24 2.28 5.25
N ILE A 131 -1.76 1.86 4.12
CA ILE A 131 -2.08 0.47 3.84
C ILE A 131 -1.28 0.03 2.63
N LYS A 132 -0.86 -1.22 2.66
CA LYS A 132 -0.39 -1.92 1.47
C LYS A 132 -1.50 -2.82 0.97
N LEU A 133 -1.95 -2.57 -0.25
CA LEU A 133 -3.04 -3.27 -0.90
C LEU A 133 -2.47 -4.20 -1.97
N PHE A 134 -2.68 -5.49 -1.81
CA PHE A 134 -2.28 -6.52 -2.77
C PHE A 134 -3.50 -6.95 -3.58
N ARG A 135 -3.36 -7.06 -4.89
CA ARG A 135 -4.42 -7.49 -5.80
C ARG A 135 -4.09 -8.84 -6.41
N TYR A 136 -5.06 -9.75 -6.45
CA TYR A 136 -4.90 -11.07 -7.03
C TYR A 136 -6.01 -11.35 -8.04
N GLU A 137 -5.64 -11.99 -9.15
CA GLU A 137 -6.59 -12.37 -10.20
C GLU A 137 -7.68 -13.33 -9.68
N ASN A 138 -7.36 -14.19 -8.70
CA ASN A 138 -8.26 -15.18 -8.15
C ASN A 138 -7.77 -15.74 -6.80
N GLN A 139 -8.65 -16.52 -6.14
CA GLN A 139 -8.41 -17.11 -4.82
C GLN A 139 -7.23 -18.08 -4.77
N LYS A 140 -6.95 -18.82 -5.86
CA LYS A 140 -5.80 -19.73 -5.93
C LYS A 140 -4.50 -18.95 -5.83
N ARG A 141 -4.37 -17.85 -6.56
CA ARG A 141 -3.18 -16.97 -6.50
C ARG A 141 -3.05 -16.28 -5.15
N ALA A 142 -4.16 -15.85 -4.56
CA ALA A 142 -4.17 -15.23 -3.22
C ALA A 142 -3.62 -16.18 -2.14
N ARG A 143 -4.01 -17.47 -2.17
CA ARG A 143 -3.47 -18.49 -1.25
C ARG A 143 -1.98 -18.77 -1.45
N GLN A 144 -1.48 -18.59 -2.68
CA GLN A 144 -0.08 -18.77 -3.02
C GLN A 144 0.76 -17.50 -2.83
N ASN A 145 0.16 -16.40 -2.36
CA ASN A 145 0.76 -15.07 -2.32
C ASN A 145 1.44 -14.71 -3.65
N ARG A 146 0.75 -14.96 -4.77
CA ARG A 146 1.19 -14.60 -6.13
C ARG A 146 0.39 -13.40 -6.63
N GLU A 147 0.68 -12.23 -6.09
CA GLU A 147 -0.02 -11.00 -6.46
C GLU A 147 0.13 -10.68 -7.95
N HIS A 148 -0.89 -10.01 -8.48
CA HIS A 148 -0.86 -9.39 -9.80
C HIS A 148 -0.20 -8.01 -9.72
N SER A 149 -0.58 -7.24 -8.70
CA SER A 149 0.00 -5.93 -8.39
C SER A 149 -0.16 -5.61 -6.90
N TRP A 150 0.57 -4.61 -6.44
CA TRP A 150 0.42 -4.05 -5.10
C TRP A 150 0.69 -2.56 -5.12
N ASP A 151 0.04 -1.82 -4.22
CA ASP A 151 0.24 -0.38 -4.06
C ASP A 151 0.11 0.05 -2.61
N ILE A 152 0.53 1.30 -2.34
CA ILE A 152 0.45 1.93 -1.03
C ILE A 152 -0.53 3.10 -1.11
N PHE A 153 -1.44 3.13 -0.15
CA PHE A 153 -2.38 4.23 0.02
C PHE A 153 -2.25 4.81 1.43
N TYR A 154 -2.48 6.11 1.58
CA TYR A 154 -2.59 6.77 2.87
C TYR A 154 -4.04 7.14 3.15
N PHE A 155 -4.43 7.12 4.43
CA PHE A 155 -5.76 7.49 4.85
C PHE A 155 -5.97 8.99 4.64
N PHE A 156 -7.08 9.36 4.01
CA PHE A 156 -7.50 10.73 3.78
C PHE A 156 -8.93 10.85 4.29
N LYS A 157 -9.16 11.73 5.24
CA LYS A 157 -10.47 11.87 5.88
C LYS A 157 -11.52 12.46 4.94
#